data_AF-A0A8J5XLS9-F1
#
_entry.id   AF-A0A8J5XLS9-F1
#
_cell.length_a   1.000
_cell.length_b   1.000
_cell.length_c   1.000
_cell.angle_alpha   90.00
_cell.angle_beta   90.00
_cell.angle_gamma   90.00
#
_symmetry.space_group_name_H-M   'P 1'
#
loop_
_entity.id
_entity.type
_entity.pdbx_description
1 polymer ?
#
loop_
_entity_poly.entity_id
_entity_poly.type
_entity_poly.pdbx_seq_one_letter_code
_entity_poly.pdbx_strand_id
1 'polypeptide(L)'
;MARSTTTLIGALVFLQPNSSHGGARASLTPPVAIRVKPAPSATLMQLAALDARLDELTRSVAALRERVARGPRADEATGARVRALAGRLALATIPLGSTPEPPPGELPARVYGGECGLPPAQLAQLRCNCRPAARTATDAARLARVEALYGFHIGESRRNRSAELLETLRKRVAVESAAPRNERLTPATCARMVRDERHHFHAMFGAPRVKSPPWCAPNASLLPSWIADMRAGAMCDRNWHESSPGCESQAVEANFTADGPALLGFDPNIIRTCNELVGCGHSRDAPSAQTCIHANVRILALSGRNPSYNLCRNLEWVVCAAAGRLRGQQRAELVFDPPPAALSTALLWADARTTAYSMKSVYFLETCMLAALCANRATLFALGRLQPFVCRFDATLLSPLVHSLVASGSRSTHAPR
;
A
#
# COMPACT_ATOMS: atom_id res chain seq x y z
N MET A 1 26.15 -47.25 -37.11
CA MET A 1 26.94 -47.10 -35.88
C MET A 1 26.17 -46.18 -34.94
N ALA A 2 25.37 -46.78 -34.07
CA ALA A 2 24.47 -46.08 -33.16
C ALA A 2 25.22 -45.58 -31.93
N ARG A 3 24.99 -44.31 -31.55
CA ARG A 3 25.46 -43.72 -30.30
C ARG A 3 24.38 -43.96 -29.24
N SER A 4 24.77 -44.66 -28.18
CA SER A 4 23.94 -44.95 -27.00
C SER A 4 23.99 -43.78 -26.02
N THR A 5 22.83 -43.24 -25.68
CA THR A 5 22.63 -42.27 -24.59
C THR A 5 21.96 -43.00 -23.44
N THR A 6 22.68 -43.17 -22.33
CA THR A 6 22.19 -43.79 -21.10
C THR A 6 21.51 -42.74 -20.23
N THR A 7 20.19 -42.87 -20.07
CA THR A 7 19.38 -42.13 -19.09
C THR A 7 19.21 -42.99 -17.84
N LEU A 8 19.64 -42.47 -16.68
CA LEU A 8 19.44 -43.08 -15.37
C LEU A 8 18.17 -42.49 -14.73
N ILE A 9 17.14 -43.32 -14.58
CA ILE A 9 15.94 -43.02 -13.77
C ILE A 9 16.02 -43.91 -12.53
N GLY A 10 16.23 -43.31 -11.36
CA GLY A 10 16.12 -43.97 -10.07
C GLY A 10 14.68 -43.91 -9.58
N ALA A 11 13.97 -45.04 -9.65
CA ALA A 11 12.67 -45.24 -9.01
C ALA A 11 12.89 -45.86 -7.63
N LEU A 12 12.40 -45.20 -6.58
CA LEU A 12 12.35 -45.72 -5.22
C LEU A 12 11.00 -46.43 -5.03
N VAL A 13 11.08 -47.75 -4.90
CA VAL A 13 9.97 -48.67 -4.60
C VAL A 13 9.76 -48.69 -3.09
N PHE A 14 8.56 -48.33 -2.62
CA PHE A 14 8.09 -48.69 -1.29
C PHE A 14 6.95 -49.71 -1.43
N LEU A 15 7.17 -50.87 -0.82
CA LEU A 15 6.24 -51.98 -0.72
C LEU A 15 5.08 -51.62 0.22
N GLN A 16 3.85 -51.84 -0.22
CA GLN A 16 2.67 -51.97 0.66
C GLN A 16 2.26 -53.45 0.73
N PRO A 17 1.80 -53.96 1.88
CA PRO A 17 1.02 -55.18 1.95
C PRO A 17 -0.49 -54.89 1.85
N ASN A 18 -1.15 -55.76 1.08
CA ASN A 18 -2.58 -55.84 0.80
C ASN A 18 -3.46 -56.02 2.05
N SER A 19 -4.64 -55.40 2.02
CA SER A 19 -5.87 -55.93 2.63
C SER A 19 -7.07 -55.61 1.74
N SER A 20 -7.85 -56.65 1.44
CA SER A 20 -9.00 -56.72 0.55
C SER A 20 -10.32 -56.27 1.20
N HIS A 21 -11.18 -55.57 0.44
CA HIS A 21 -12.62 -55.84 0.20
C HIS A 21 -13.42 -54.57 -0.16
N GLY A 22 -14.37 -54.72 -1.08
CA GLY A 22 -15.49 -53.78 -1.26
C GLY A 22 -15.57 -53.12 -2.65
N GLY A 23 -16.16 -53.82 -3.61
CA GLY A 23 -16.48 -53.27 -4.93
C GLY A 23 -17.75 -52.41 -4.91
N ALA A 24 -17.65 -51.18 -5.42
CA ALA A 24 -18.78 -50.38 -5.86
C ALA A 24 -18.42 -49.71 -7.21
N ARG A 25 -19.13 -50.09 -8.27
CA ARG A 25 -19.00 -49.49 -9.61
C ARG A 25 -19.63 -48.10 -9.61
N ALA A 26 -18.81 -47.05 -9.62
CA ALA A 26 -19.26 -45.69 -9.93
C ALA A 26 -19.22 -45.48 -11.46
N SER A 27 -20.39 -45.22 -12.05
CA SER A 27 -20.54 -44.82 -13.45
C SER A 27 -20.08 -43.37 -13.61
N LEU A 28 -19.01 -43.14 -14.36
CA LEU A 28 -18.51 -41.81 -14.71
C LEU A 28 -19.21 -41.34 -15.99
N THR A 29 -20.15 -40.41 -15.85
CA THR A 29 -20.62 -39.59 -16.98
C THR A 29 -19.59 -38.51 -17.30
N PRO A 30 -19.27 -38.26 -18.58
CA PRO A 30 -18.33 -37.20 -18.95
C PRO A 30 -18.94 -35.81 -18.71
N PRO A 31 -18.11 -34.80 -18.34
CA PRO A 31 -18.60 -33.45 -18.10
C PRO A 31 -19.05 -32.77 -19.39
N VAL A 32 -20.28 -32.26 -19.39
CA VAL A 32 -20.82 -31.37 -20.43
C VAL A 32 -20.13 -30.01 -20.31
N ALA A 33 -19.37 -29.64 -21.33
CA ALA A 33 -18.75 -28.31 -21.42
C ALA A 33 -19.80 -27.25 -21.78
N ILE A 34 -20.32 -26.53 -20.78
CA ILE A 34 -21.18 -25.37 -21.01
C ILE A 34 -20.29 -24.14 -21.22
N ARG A 35 -20.16 -23.67 -22.47
CA ARG A 35 -19.59 -22.36 -22.78
C ARG A 35 -20.58 -21.27 -22.39
N VAL A 36 -20.40 -20.65 -21.23
CA VAL A 36 -21.07 -19.39 -20.89
C VAL A 36 -20.20 -18.23 -21.40
N LYS A 37 -20.73 -17.46 -22.34
CA LYS A 37 -20.10 -16.22 -22.80
C LYS A 37 -20.45 -15.14 -21.76
N PRO A 38 -19.48 -14.54 -21.04
CA PRO A 38 -19.83 -13.54 -20.02
C PRO A 38 -20.37 -12.29 -20.71
N ALA A 39 -21.57 -11.87 -20.33
CA ALA A 39 -22.10 -10.56 -20.70
C ALA A 39 -21.29 -9.49 -19.94
N PRO A 40 -20.83 -8.41 -20.60
CA PRO A 40 -20.14 -7.33 -19.90
C PRO A 40 -21.09 -6.70 -18.88
N SER A 41 -20.56 -6.36 -17.70
CA SER A 41 -21.35 -5.71 -16.66
C SER A 41 -21.95 -4.39 -17.15
N ALA A 42 -23.14 -4.04 -16.67
CA ALA A 42 -23.82 -2.78 -17.03
C ALA A 42 -22.91 -1.54 -16.86
N THR A 43 -22.00 -1.58 -15.89
CA THR A 43 -20.99 -0.54 -15.63
C THR A 43 -19.97 -0.38 -16.77
N LEU A 44 -19.52 -1.49 -17.39
CA LEU A 44 -18.61 -1.43 -18.54
C LEU A 44 -19.30 -0.87 -19.79
N MET A 45 -20.60 -1.15 -19.97
CA MET A 45 -21.37 -0.56 -21.07
C MET A 45 -21.59 0.95 -20.86
N GLN A 46 -21.82 1.39 -19.62
CA GLN A 46 -21.96 2.81 -19.29
C GLN A 46 -20.65 3.59 -19.51
N LEU A 47 -19.51 3.01 -19.15
CA LEU A 47 -18.19 3.63 -19.39
C LEU A 47 -17.89 3.75 -20.89
N ALA A 48 -18.15 2.70 -21.68
CA ALA A 48 -17.96 2.74 -23.13
C ALA A 48 -18.88 3.78 -23.83
N ALA A 49 -20.11 3.94 -23.35
CA ALA A 49 -21.03 4.95 -23.86
C ALA A 49 -20.58 6.39 -23.52
N LEU A 50 -19.96 6.60 -22.36
CA LEU A 50 -19.37 7.88 -21.97
C LEU A 50 -18.15 8.24 -22.82
N ASP A 51 -17.26 7.28 -23.07
CA ASP A 51 -16.08 7.49 -23.93
C ASP A 51 -16.50 7.84 -25.37
N ALA A 52 -17.47 7.11 -25.94
CA ALA A 52 -17.98 7.40 -27.28
C ALA A 52 -18.57 8.83 -27.41
N ARG A 53 -19.23 9.30 -26.34
CA ARG A 53 -19.83 10.64 -26.30
C ARG A 53 -18.79 11.75 -26.15
N LEU A 54 -17.70 11.48 -25.44
CA LEU A 54 -16.56 12.38 -25.32
C LEU A 54 -15.82 12.54 -26.67
N ASP A 55 -15.66 11.45 -27.41
CA ASP A 55 -15.06 11.46 -28.75
C ASP A 55 -15.91 12.22 -29.78
N GLU A 56 -17.23 12.06 -29.72
CA GLU A 56 -18.17 12.80 -30.57
C GLU A 56 -18.12 14.31 -30.30
N LEU A 57 -18.12 14.72 -29.03
CA LEU A 57 -17.98 16.13 -28.64
C LEU A 57 -16.63 16.71 -29.09
N THR A 58 -15.56 15.93 -28.95
CA THR A 58 -14.21 16.35 -29.37
C THR A 58 -14.15 16.58 -30.88
N ARG A 59 -14.70 15.67 -31.69
CA ARG A 59 -14.80 15.84 -33.15
C ARG A 59 -15.66 17.04 -33.53
N SER A 60 -16.78 17.25 -32.84
CA SER A 60 -17.69 18.38 -33.08
C SER A 60 -17.00 19.74 -32.83
N VAL A 61 -16.20 19.84 -31.77
CA VAL A 61 -15.42 21.06 -31.47
C VAL A 61 -14.31 21.29 -32.49
N ALA A 62 -13.61 20.23 -32.93
CA ALA A 62 -12.58 20.33 -33.96
C ALA A 62 -13.15 20.82 -35.30
N ALA A 63 -14.26 20.23 -35.76
CA ALA A 63 -14.94 20.64 -36.98
C ALA A 63 -15.43 22.10 -36.91
N LEU A 64 -15.94 22.53 -35.74
CA LEU A 64 -16.37 23.93 -35.57
C LEU A 64 -15.19 24.92 -35.63
N ARG A 65 -14.04 24.55 -35.04
CA ARG A 65 -12.81 25.37 -35.12
C ARG A 65 -12.32 25.52 -36.55
N GLU A 66 -12.35 24.44 -37.32
CA GLU A 66 -11.94 24.45 -38.72
C GLU A 66 -12.87 25.32 -39.59
N ARG A 67 -14.17 25.35 -39.27
CA ARG A 67 -15.14 26.26 -39.91
C ARG A 67 -14.90 27.73 -39.51
N VAL A 68 -14.60 28.00 -38.24
CA VAL A 68 -14.26 29.35 -37.77
C VAL A 68 -12.96 29.85 -38.40
N ALA A 69 -11.98 28.97 -38.60
CA ALA A 69 -10.70 29.31 -39.24
C ALA A 69 -10.82 29.61 -40.75
N ARG A 70 -11.84 29.04 -41.43
CA ARG A 70 -12.01 29.16 -42.88
C ARG A 70 -13.00 30.26 -43.33
N GLY A 71 -13.69 30.93 -42.41
CA GLY A 71 -14.73 31.92 -42.74
C GLY A 71 -14.37 33.36 -42.36
N PRO A 72 -14.78 34.38 -43.14
CA PRO A 72 -14.65 35.78 -42.74
C PRO A 72 -15.69 36.08 -41.64
N ARG A 73 -15.19 36.44 -40.44
CA ARG A 73 -15.94 36.77 -39.21
C ARG A 73 -16.98 35.70 -38.82
N ALA A 74 -16.59 34.83 -37.89
CA ALA A 74 -17.55 33.99 -37.16
C ALA A 74 -18.64 34.88 -36.56
N ASP A 75 -19.88 34.69 -37.03
CA ASP A 75 -21.03 35.39 -36.48
C ASP A 75 -21.20 35.02 -34.98
N GLU A 76 -21.92 35.89 -34.27
CA GLU A 76 -22.17 35.74 -32.84
C GLU A 76 -22.83 34.39 -32.50
N ALA A 77 -23.62 33.85 -33.43
CA ALA A 77 -24.26 32.54 -33.34
C ALA A 77 -23.25 31.38 -33.32
N THR A 78 -22.19 31.45 -34.14
CA THR A 78 -21.10 30.49 -34.13
C THR A 78 -20.31 30.56 -32.82
N GLY A 79 -20.05 31.77 -32.32
CA GLY A 79 -19.43 31.98 -31.01
C GLY A 79 -20.27 31.42 -29.85
N ALA A 80 -21.59 31.61 -29.88
CA ALA A 80 -22.51 31.06 -28.89
C ALA A 80 -22.53 29.52 -28.91
N ARG A 81 -22.49 28.90 -30.11
CA ARG A 81 -22.39 27.44 -30.27
C ARG A 81 -21.08 26.87 -29.72
N VAL A 82 -19.95 27.54 -29.93
CA VAL A 82 -18.66 27.12 -29.32
C VAL A 82 -18.76 27.16 -27.79
N ARG A 83 -19.30 28.25 -27.22
CA ARG A 83 -19.44 28.40 -25.76
C ARG A 83 -20.38 27.35 -25.16
N ALA A 84 -21.50 27.08 -25.81
CA ALA A 84 -22.43 26.03 -25.37
C ALA A 84 -21.80 24.63 -25.41
N LEU A 85 -21.05 24.30 -26.47
CA LEU A 85 -20.35 23.02 -26.57
C LEU A 85 -19.21 22.89 -25.54
N ALA A 86 -18.47 23.97 -25.29
CA ALA A 86 -17.44 24.01 -24.25
C ALA A 86 -18.03 23.83 -22.84
N GLY A 87 -19.19 24.45 -22.55
CA GLY A 87 -19.91 24.27 -21.29
C GLY A 87 -20.41 22.83 -21.08
N ARG A 88 -20.91 22.18 -22.14
CA ARG A 88 -21.31 20.76 -22.09
C ARG A 88 -20.12 19.83 -21.86
N LEU A 89 -18.96 20.14 -22.46
CA LEU A 89 -17.73 19.39 -22.24
C LEU A 89 -17.22 19.52 -20.80
N ALA A 90 -17.31 20.73 -20.21
CA ALA A 90 -16.94 20.97 -18.82
C ALA A 90 -17.85 20.20 -17.83
N LEU A 91 -19.16 20.20 -18.07
CA LEU A 91 -20.13 19.44 -17.27
C LEU A 91 -19.92 17.92 -17.37
N ALA A 92 -19.56 17.40 -18.55
CA ALA A 92 -19.23 15.99 -18.75
C ALA A 92 -17.93 15.54 -18.05
N THR A 93 -17.12 16.48 -17.54
CA THR A 93 -15.88 16.20 -16.80
C THR A 93 -16.00 16.33 -15.29
N ILE A 94 -17.18 16.67 -14.76
CA ILE A 94 -17.43 16.70 -13.30
C ILE A 94 -17.55 15.25 -12.80
N PRO A 95 -16.81 14.85 -11.76
CA PRO A 95 -16.92 13.51 -11.19
C PRO A 95 -18.32 13.29 -10.61
N LEU A 96 -18.97 12.18 -10.98
CA LEU A 96 -20.21 11.71 -10.37
C LEU A 96 -19.94 11.38 -8.90
N GLY A 97 -20.34 12.27 -8.00
CA GLY A 97 -20.20 12.07 -6.56
C GLY A 97 -21.22 12.89 -5.78
N SER A 98 -22.41 12.32 -5.59
CA SER A 98 -23.24 12.38 -4.37
C SER A 98 -24.69 12.01 -4.71
N THR A 99 -25.09 10.77 -4.43
CA THR A 99 -26.50 10.43 -4.20
C THR A 99 -26.77 10.51 -2.69
N PRO A 100 -27.88 11.12 -2.24
CA PRO A 100 -28.21 11.19 -0.81
C PRO A 100 -28.57 9.80 -0.25
N GLU A 101 -28.08 9.50 0.95
CA GLU A 101 -28.41 8.30 1.72
C GLU A 101 -29.92 8.26 2.07
N PRO A 102 -30.58 7.10 2.00
CA PRO A 102 -31.91 6.93 2.56
C PRO A 102 -31.83 6.83 4.10
N PRO A 103 -32.87 7.26 4.83
CA PRO A 103 -32.89 7.22 6.29
C PRO A 103 -32.94 5.79 6.84
N PRO A 104 -32.47 5.55 8.09
CA PRO A 104 -32.34 4.22 8.66
C PRO A 104 -33.72 3.67 9.03
N GLY A 105 -34.12 2.60 8.33
CA GLY A 105 -35.24 1.75 8.72
C GLY A 105 -34.73 0.46 9.34
N GLU A 106 -35.22 0.14 10.54
CA GLU A 106 -34.99 -1.10 11.28
C GLU A 106 -35.39 -2.33 10.47
N LEU A 107 -34.52 -3.35 10.44
CA LEU A 107 -34.91 -4.74 10.16
C LEU A 107 -34.03 -5.72 10.98
N PRO A 108 -34.55 -6.92 11.26
CA PRO A 108 -34.48 -7.53 12.59
C PRO A 108 -33.30 -8.48 12.78
N ALA A 109 -33.03 -8.75 14.06
CA ALA A 109 -32.16 -9.81 14.54
C ALA A 109 -32.43 -11.14 13.80
N ARG A 110 -31.40 -11.65 13.12
CA ARG A 110 -31.35 -13.04 12.67
C ARG A 110 -30.17 -13.76 13.30
N VAL A 111 -30.55 -14.81 14.00
CA VAL A 111 -29.76 -15.90 14.58
C VAL A 111 -28.72 -16.43 13.58
N TYR A 112 -27.46 -16.51 14.00
CA TYR A 112 -26.46 -17.37 13.38
C TYR A 112 -25.91 -18.35 14.44
N GLY A 113 -26.53 -19.52 14.48
CA GLY A 113 -25.85 -20.77 14.82
C GLY A 113 -25.65 -21.54 13.52
N GLY A 114 -24.48 -22.17 13.33
CA GLY A 114 -24.25 -23.06 12.20
C GLY A 114 -22.81 -23.07 11.68
N GLU A 115 -22.03 -24.02 12.18
CA GLU A 115 -21.05 -24.88 11.51
C GLU A 115 -20.22 -24.30 10.34
N CYS A 116 -18.90 -24.22 10.57
CA CYS A 116 -17.91 -23.83 9.57
C CYS A 116 -17.45 -25.02 8.73
N GLY A 117 -17.86 -25.04 7.46
CA GLY A 117 -17.25 -25.89 6.43
C GLY A 117 -17.57 -25.36 5.03
N LEU A 118 -16.66 -24.61 4.42
CA LEU A 118 -16.68 -24.35 2.98
C LEU A 118 -15.37 -24.84 2.33
N PRO A 119 -15.44 -25.64 1.24
CA PRO A 119 -14.26 -26.23 0.61
C PRO A 119 -13.52 -25.24 -0.30
N PRO A 120 -12.22 -25.49 -0.61
CA PRO A 120 -11.30 -24.52 -1.23
C PRO A 120 -11.61 -24.07 -2.67
N ALA A 121 -12.65 -24.60 -3.31
CA ALA A 121 -12.93 -24.39 -4.73
C ALA A 121 -13.55 -23.01 -5.07
N GLN A 122 -13.98 -22.23 -4.09
CA GLN A 122 -14.64 -20.93 -4.33
C GLN A 122 -13.70 -19.69 -4.26
N LEU A 123 -12.42 -19.87 -3.93
CA LEU A 123 -11.45 -18.76 -3.83
C LEU A 123 -10.74 -18.39 -5.15
N ALA A 124 -11.02 -19.08 -6.26
CA ALA A 124 -10.29 -18.91 -7.51
C ALA A 124 -10.88 -17.90 -8.53
N GLN A 125 -12.04 -17.27 -8.27
CA GLN A 125 -12.74 -16.44 -9.27
C GLN A 125 -12.57 -14.92 -9.17
N LEU A 126 -11.75 -14.40 -8.25
CA LEU A 126 -11.47 -12.97 -8.16
C LEU A 126 -10.06 -12.64 -8.71
N ARG A 127 -9.92 -12.67 -10.03
CA ARG A 127 -8.82 -12.01 -10.74
C ARG A 127 -9.35 -10.78 -11.47
N CYS A 128 -9.22 -9.61 -10.86
CA CYS A 128 -9.40 -8.33 -11.54
C CYS A 128 -8.17 -8.01 -12.40
N ASN A 129 -8.39 -7.83 -13.70
CA ASN A 129 -7.43 -7.20 -14.61
C ASN A 129 -7.45 -5.69 -14.40
N CYS A 130 -6.41 -5.13 -13.77
CA CYS A 130 -6.15 -3.69 -13.80
C CYS A 130 -5.15 -3.39 -14.91
N ARG A 131 -5.58 -2.68 -15.97
CA ARG A 131 -4.70 -1.98 -16.92
C ARG A 131 -4.49 -0.54 -16.44
N PRO A 132 -3.27 -0.10 -16.09
CA PRO A 132 -2.95 1.30 -15.87
C PRO A 132 -2.16 1.82 -17.09
N ALA A 133 -2.84 2.29 -18.12
CA ALA A 133 -2.17 2.92 -19.27
C ALA A 133 -2.95 4.07 -19.92
N ALA A 134 -4.28 4.16 -19.72
CA ALA A 134 -5.09 5.15 -20.41
C ALA A 134 -5.04 6.57 -19.80
N ARG A 135 -4.78 6.71 -18.49
CA ARG A 135 -4.85 8.02 -17.81
C ARG A 135 -3.63 8.93 -18.07
N THR A 136 -2.42 8.38 -18.06
CA THR A 136 -1.18 9.16 -18.29
C THR A 136 -1.11 9.75 -19.70
N ALA A 137 -1.57 8.99 -20.72
CA ALA A 137 -1.69 9.50 -22.08
C ALA A 137 -2.69 10.67 -22.18
N THR A 138 -3.75 10.64 -21.38
CA THR A 138 -4.80 11.68 -21.37
C THR A 138 -4.30 12.98 -20.75
N ASP A 139 -3.53 12.91 -19.66
CA ASP A 139 -3.01 14.11 -18.99
C ASP A 139 -1.81 14.73 -19.71
N ALA A 140 -0.94 13.92 -20.34
CA ALA A 140 0.11 14.42 -21.25
C ALA A 140 -0.49 15.11 -22.49
N ALA A 141 -1.55 14.55 -23.07
CA ALA A 141 -2.27 15.17 -24.19
C ALA A 141 -3.02 16.46 -23.75
N ARG A 142 -3.50 16.53 -22.51
CA ARG A 142 -4.07 17.76 -21.92
C ARG A 142 -3.01 18.83 -21.73
N LEU A 143 -1.82 18.51 -21.22
CA LEU A 143 -0.70 19.46 -21.07
C LEU A 143 -0.29 20.03 -22.44
N ALA A 144 -0.07 19.17 -23.44
CA ALA A 144 0.25 19.60 -24.80
C ALA A 144 -0.86 20.47 -25.43
N ARG A 145 -2.14 20.16 -25.16
CA ARG A 145 -3.27 21.00 -25.60
C ARG A 145 -3.34 22.35 -24.90
N VAL A 146 -3.00 22.42 -23.60
CA VAL A 146 -2.92 23.69 -22.86
C VAL A 146 -1.77 24.53 -23.41
N GLU A 147 -0.58 23.97 -23.59
CA GLU A 147 0.57 24.67 -24.20
C GLU A 147 0.23 25.22 -25.59
N ALA A 148 -0.48 24.45 -26.42
CA ALA A 148 -0.94 24.89 -27.74
C ALA A 148 -2.06 25.96 -27.67
N LEU A 149 -2.95 25.92 -26.68
CA LEU A 149 -4.04 26.89 -26.49
C LEU A 149 -3.56 28.26 -26.02
N TYR A 150 -2.48 28.32 -25.24
CA TYR A 150 -2.00 29.55 -24.60
C TYR A 150 -0.84 30.25 -25.33
N GLY A 151 -0.31 29.65 -26.40
CA GLY A 151 0.67 30.28 -27.30
C GLY A 151 0.13 31.41 -28.17
N PHE A 152 -1.19 31.65 -28.20
CA PHE A 152 -1.81 32.71 -29.01
C PHE A 152 -2.41 33.83 -28.14
N HIS A 153 -1.82 35.03 -28.27
CA HIS A 153 -2.22 36.35 -27.77
C HIS A 153 -3.20 36.41 -26.59
N ILE A 154 -2.64 36.53 -25.38
CA ILE A 154 -3.40 36.97 -24.20
C ILE A 154 -2.60 38.03 -23.42
N GLY A 155 -3.30 39.08 -22.96
CA GLY A 155 -2.73 40.19 -22.19
C GLY A 155 -1.96 39.76 -20.93
N GLU A 156 -1.04 40.61 -20.48
CA GLU A 156 0.02 40.34 -19.50
C GLU A 156 -0.47 39.73 -18.18
N SER A 157 -1.61 40.17 -17.65
CA SER A 157 -2.21 39.64 -16.42
C SER A 157 -2.69 38.18 -16.55
N ARG A 158 -3.10 37.75 -17.76
CA ARG A 158 -3.45 36.34 -18.02
C ARG A 158 -2.21 35.47 -18.27
N ARG A 159 -1.10 36.03 -18.74
CA ARG A 159 0.18 35.30 -18.88
C ARG A 159 0.70 34.79 -17.53
N ASN A 160 0.59 35.59 -16.47
CA ASN A 160 1.05 35.17 -15.13
C ASN A 160 0.23 34.00 -14.57
N ARG A 161 -1.11 34.04 -14.67
CA ARG A 161 -1.96 32.91 -14.25
C ARG A 161 -1.76 31.66 -15.10
N SER A 162 -1.51 31.82 -16.41
CA SER A 162 -1.22 30.71 -17.31
C SER A 162 0.14 30.06 -17.02
N ALA A 163 1.17 30.85 -16.68
CA ALA A 163 2.47 30.34 -16.28
C ALA A 163 2.39 29.55 -14.95
N GLU A 164 1.63 30.05 -13.97
CA GLU A 164 1.39 29.36 -12.70
C GLU A 164 0.61 28.05 -12.89
N LEU A 165 -0.41 28.05 -13.76
CA LEU A 165 -1.16 26.84 -14.10
C LEU A 165 -0.29 25.82 -14.86
N LEU A 166 0.52 26.27 -15.81
CA LEU A 166 1.47 25.42 -16.55
C LEU A 166 2.52 24.81 -15.63
N GLU A 167 3.06 25.59 -14.70
CA GLU A 167 4.01 25.09 -13.71
C GLU A 167 3.36 24.08 -12.77
N THR A 168 2.12 24.35 -12.34
CA THR A 168 1.33 23.40 -11.54
C THR A 168 1.06 22.11 -12.31
N LEU A 169 0.71 22.20 -13.60
CA LEU A 169 0.49 21.03 -14.45
C LEU A 169 1.77 20.26 -14.74
N ARG A 170 2.91 20.94 -14.97
CA ARG A 170 4.22 20.31 -15.12
C ARG A 170 4.64 19.58 -13.87
N LYS A 171 4.44 20.18 -12.69
CA LYS A 171 4.66 19.51 -11.39
C LYS A 171 3.77 18.28 -11.24
N ARG A 172 2.48 18.36 -11.60
CA ARG A 172 1.56 17.21 -11.56
C ARG A 172 1.93 16.11 -12.54
N VAL A 173 2.26 16.46 -13.79
CA VAL A 173 2.67 15.50 -14.82
C VAL A 173 4.02 14.88 -14.48
N ALA A 174 4.98 15.63 -13.91
CA ALA A 174 6.24 15.08 -13.42
C ALA A 174 6.02 14.08 -12.27
N VAL A 175 5.08 14.37 -11.36
CA VAL A 175 4.67 13.40 -10.32
C VAL A 175 4.00 12.18 -10.97
N GLU A 176 3.06 12.35 -11.90
CA GLU A 176 2.33 11.22 -12.50
C GLU A 176 3.14 10.39 -13.50
N SER A 177 4.08 10.98 -14.23
CA SER A 177 5.04 10.28 -15.10
C SER A 177 6.13 9.56 -14.30
N ALA A 178 6.33 9.95 -13.04
CA ALA A 178 7.08 9.19 -12.04
C ALA A 178 6.22 8.12 -11.34
N ALA A 179 5.08 7.70 -11.93
CA ALA A 179 4.34 6.55 -11.43
C ALA A 179 5.31 5.38 -11.19
N PRO A 180 5.46 4.91 -9.94
CA PRO A 180 6.46 3.95 -9.57
C PRO A 180 6.21 2.71 -10.41
N ARG A 181 7.28 2.22 -11.02
CA ARG A 181 7.28 0.91 -11.66
C ARG A 181 6.68 -0.07 -10.64
N ASN A 182 5.73 -0.89 -11.07
CA ASN A 182 5.16 -1.98 -10.28
C ASN A 182 6.28 -3.01 -10.04
N GLU A 183 7.18 -2.67 -9.13
CA GLU A 183 8.40 -3.37 -8.81
C GLU A 183 8.16 -4.11 -7.50
N ARG A 184 8.60 -5.37 -7.45
CA ARG A 184 8.65 -6.11 -6.20
C ARG A 184 9.64 -5.46 -5.26
N LEU A 185 9.36 -5.51 -3.97
CA LEU A 185 10.32 -5.02 -2.99
C LEU A 185 11.54 -5.96 -2.96
N THR A 186 12.73 -5.37 -3.12
CA THR A 186 14.02 -6.06 -3.05
C THR A 186 14.98 -5.27 -2.15
N PRO A 187 16.15 -5.82 -1.76
CA PRO A 187 17.15 -5.05 -1.04
C PRO A 187 17.55 -3.76 -1.76
N ALA A 188 17.69 -3.80 -3.09
CA ALA A 188 18.06 -2.64 -3.91
C ALA A 188 16.93 -1.60 -3.96
N THR A 189 15.69 -2.04 -4.11
CA THR A 189 14.49 -1.19 -4.07
C THR A 189 14.40 -0.47 -2.73
N CYS A 190 14.57 -1.20 -1.62
CA CYS A 190 14.55 -0.62 -0.28
C CYS A 190 15.69 0.39 -0.05
N ALA A 191 16.92 0.03 -0.43
CA ALA A 191 18.05 0.95 -0.31
C ALA A 191 17.81 2.27 -1.07
N ARG A 192 17.20 2.19 -2.26
CA ARG A 192 16.82 3.37 -3.05
C ARG A 192 15.74 4.20 -2.34
N MET A 193 14.67 3.56 -1.85
CA MET A 193 13.55 4.26 -1.18
C MET A 193 13.97 4.95 0.12
N VAL A 194 14.88 4.34 0.89
CA VAL A 194 15.38 4.91 2.15
C VAL A 194 16.38 6.05 1.91
N ARG A 195 17.21 5.96 0.86
CA ARG A 195 18.24 6.98 0.55
C ARG A 195 17.71 8.16 -0.26
N ASP A 196 16.65 7.97 -1.03
CA ASP A 196 16.06 9.05 -1.84
C ASP A 196 15.33 10.04 -0.93
N GLU A 197 15.94 11.20 -0.69
CA GLU A 197 15.38 12.29 0.14
C GLU A 197 14.00 12.79 -0.34
N ARG A 198 13.65 12.53 -1.61
CA ARG A 198 12.35 12.91 -2.20
C ARG A 198 11.29 11.83 -1.99
N HIS A 199 11.68 10.64 -1.53
CA HIS A 199 10.76 9.56 -1.27
C HIS A 199 9.87 9.88 -0.07
N HIS A 200 8.60 9.45 -0.12
CA HIS A 200 7.61 9.75 0.91
C HIS A 200 8.08 9.39 2.33
N PHE A 201 8.92 8.36 2.49
CA PHE A 201 9.53 7.99 3.78
C PHE A 201 10.14 9.17 4.54
N HIS A 202 10.86 10.07 3.87
CA HIS A 202 11.49 11.24 4.51
C HIS A 202 10.44 12.24 5.00
N ALA A 203 9.39 12.46 4.20
CA ALA A 203 8.28 13.30 4.60
C ALA A 203 7.55 12.74 5.84
N MET A 204 7.51 11.41 6.01
CA MET A 204 6.88 10.78 7.17
C MET A 204 7.63 11.08 8.48
N PHE A 205 8.97 11.18 8.46
CA PHE A 205 9.77 11.55 9.64
C PHE A 205 9.69 13.06 9.95
N GLY A 206 9.47 13.89 8.94
CA GLY A 206 9.31 15.34 9.09
C GLY A 206 7.86 15.83 9.28
N ALA A 207 6.86 14.94 9.22
CA ALA A 207 5.45 15.35 9.19
C ALA A 207 5.02 15.97 10.54
N PRO A 208 4.56 17.23 10.58
CA PRO A 208 4.18 17.93 11.81
C PRO A 208 2.83 17.49 12.39
N ARG A 209 2.18 16.46 11.81
CA ARG A 209 0.78 16.12 12.08
C ARG A 209 0.55 15.41 13.41
N VAL A 210 1.61 14.92 14.04
CA VAL A 210 1.57 14.52 15.44
C VAL A 210 2.55 15.46 16.13
N LYS A 211 2.24 15.93 17.34
CA LYS A 211 3.22 16.60 18.20
C LYS A 211 4.31 15.57 18.51
N SER A 212 5.20 15.32 17.55
CA SER A 212 6.32 14.41 17.69
C SER A 212 7.10 14.93 18.89
N PRO A 213 7.42 14.07 19.87
CA PRO A 213 8.20 14.50 21.01
C PRO A 213 9.48 15.21 20.53
N PRO A 214 9.99 16.20 21.28
CA PRO A 214 11.11 17.03 20.87
C PRO A 214 12.40 16.24 20.55
N TRP A 215 12.53 14.99 21.02
CA TRP A 215 13.66 14.11 20.70
C TRP A 215 13.60 13.47 19.29
N CYS A 216 12.40 13.42 18.68
CA CYS A 216 12.16 12.97 17.31
C CYS A 216 12.07 14.16 16.34
N ALA A 217 11.70 15.32 16.87
CA ALA A 217 11.74 16.59 16.18
C ALA A 217 13.21 16.98 15.91
N PRO A 218 13.48 17.87 14.94
CA PRO A 218 14.81 18.13 14.39
C PRO A 218 15.67 19.00 15.33
N ASN A 219 15.65 18.74 16.65
CA ASN A 219 16.74 19.22 17.48
C ASN A 219 17.95 18.33 17.22
N ALA A 220 18.72 18.68 16.18
CA ALA A 220 19.91 17.96 15.76
C ALA A 220 20.89 17.67 16.92
N SER A 221 20.83 18.46 18.01
CA SER A 221 21.65 18.23 19.21
C SER A 221 21.26 16.97 20.01
N LEU A 222 20.00 16.50 19.96
CA LEU A 222 19.53 15.31 20.66
C LEU A 222 19.63 14.02 19.81
N LEU A 223 19.91 14.16 18.52
CA LEU A 223 20.00 13.03 17.59
C LEU A 223 21.10 12.02 18.00
N PRO A 224 22.33 12.44 18.38
CA PRO A 224 23.37 11.49 18.78
C PRO A 224 23.01 10.68 20.03
N SER A 225 22.43 11.31 21.06
CA SER A 225 22.01 10.61 22.28
C SER A 225 20.85 9.67 22.00
N TRP A 226 19.87 10.07 21.19
CA TRP A 226 18.76 9.19 20.80
C TRP A 226 19.23 7.96 20.02
N ILE A 227 20.20 8.11 19.10
CA ILE A 227 20.82 6.98 18.41
C ILE A 227 21.57 6.07 19.40
N ALA A 228 22.30 6.65 20.36
CA ALA A 228 23.00 5.89 21.39
C ALA A 228 22.03 5.09 22.27
N ASP A 229 20.92 5.70 22.68
CA ASP A 229 19.86 5.07 23.47
C ASP A 229 19.21 3.90 22.71
N MET A 230 18.89 4.08 21.42
CA MET A 230 18.39 3.01 20.55
C MET A 230 19.39 1.86 20.44
N ARG A 231 20.68 2.16 20.24
CA ARG A 231 21.75 1.16 20.16
C ARG A 231 21.90 0.39 21.48
N ALA A 232 21.79 1.09 22.61
CA ALA A 232 21.81 0.48 23.94
C ALA A 232 20.53 -0.32 24.23
N GLY A 233 19.44 -0.08 23.50
CA GLY A 233 18.15 -0.71 23.73
C GLY A 233 17.39 -0.10 24.91
N ALA A 234 17.65 1.16 25.26
CA ALA A 234 17.06 1.83 26.42
C ALA A 234 15.52 1.85 26.41
N MET A 235 14.91 1.70 25.24
CA MET A 235 13.45 1.69 25.07
C MET A 235 12.85 0.31 24.81
N CYS A 236 13.64 -0.77 24.75
CA CYS A 236 13.16 -2.05 24.21
C CYS A 236 12.20 -2.80 25.15
N ASP A 237 12.30 -2.60 26.46
CA ASP A 237 11.44 -3.24 27.48
C ASP A 237 10.12 -2.48 27.73
N ARG A 238 9.81 -1.47 26.91
CA ARG A 238 8.55 -0.73 27.00
C ARG A 238 7.35 -1.59 26.64
N ASN A 239 6.17 -1.13 27.07
CA ASN A 239 4.92 -1.67 26.56
C ASN A 239 4.67 -1.19 25.13
N TRP A 240 4.81 -2.09 24.16
CA TRP A 240 4.53 -1.83 22.75
C TRP A 240 3.09 -2.15 22.34
N HIS A 241 2.20 -2.41 23.32
CA HIS A 241 0.81 -2.88 23.14
C HIS A 241 -0.23 -1.93 23.75
N GLU A 242 0.05 -0.62 23.76
CA GLU A 242 -0.84 0.39 24.33
C GLU A 242 -2.09 0.62 23.45
N SER A 243 -3.28 0.28 23.94
CA SER A 243 -4.56 0.55 23.26
C SER A 243 -5.07 1.98 23.50
N SER A 244 -5.98 2.45 22.63
CA SER A 244 -6.60 3.78 22.75
C SER A 244 -7.44 3.92 24.02
N PRO A 245 -7.42 5.08 24.70
CA PRO A 245 -8.33 5.37 25.79
C PRO A 245 -9.78 5.46 25.27
N GLY A 246 -10.62 4.51 25.66
CA GLY A 246 -12.04 4.43 25.28
C GLY A 246 -12.62 3.01 25.23
N CYS A 247 -11.76 2.00 25.04
CA CYS A 247 -12.10 0.59 25.26
C CYS A 247 -11.30 0.15 26.49
N GLU A 248 -11.85 0.32 27.70
CA GLU A 248 -11.21 0.01 29.01
C GLU A 248 -9.68 -0.02 28.99
N SER A 249 -9.11 1.18 28.94
CA SER A 249 -7.68 1.44 28.89
C SER A 249 -7.00 1.16 30.23
N GLN A 250 -6.94 -0.10 30.60
CA GLN A 250 -5.79 -0.55 31.37
C GLN A 250 -4.67 -0.74 30.36
N ALA A 251 -3.52 -0.12 30.58
CA ALA A 251 -2.32 -0.51 29.88
C ALA A 251 -2.21 -2.02 30.10
N VAL A 252 -2.50 -2.82 29.07
CA VAL A 252 -2.34 -4.26 29.16
C VAL A 252 -0.85 -4.43 29.32
N GLU A 253 -0.39 -4.70 30.54
CA GLU A 253 0.96 -5.17 30.73
C GLU A 253 1.08 -6.46 29.92
N ALA A 254 1.96 -6.43 28.92
CA ALA A 254 2.18 -7.58 28.07
C ALA A 254 2.80 -8.70 28.91
N ASN A 255 1.93 -9.58 29.43
CA ASN A 255 2.32 -10.77 30.16
C ASN A 255 2.42 -11.95 29.19
N PHE A 256 3.51 -11.99 28.44
CA PHE A 256 3.82 -13.11 27.55
C PHE A 256 4.08 -14.36 28.37
N THR A 257 3.42 -15.47 28.02
CA THR A 257 3.59 -16.76 28.71
C THR A 257 4.82 -17.52 28.20
N ALA A 258 5.31 -17.17 27.01
CA ALA A 258 6.51 -17.74 26.43
C ALA A 258 7.20 -16.73 25.51
N ASP A 259 8.44 -17.03 25.15
CA ASP A 259 9.14 -16.28 24.11
C ASP A 259 8.51 -16.50 22.74
N GLY A 260 8.84 -15.62 21.80
CA GLY A 260 8.33 -15.71 20.44
C GLY A 260 8.72 -14.51 19.59
N PRO A 261 8.32 -14.51 18.31
CA PRO A 261 8.86 -13.59 17.33
C PRO A 261 8.20 -12.21 17.40
N ALA A 262 8.88 -11.23 16.80
CA ALA A 262 8.24 -9.98 16.39
C ALA A 262 7.51 -10.19 15.07
N LEU A 263 6.24 -9.80 14.98
CA LEU A 263 5.44 -9.88 13.77
C LEU A 263 5.32 -8.50 13.14
N LEU A 264 5.70 -8.41 11.87
CA LEU A 264 5.52 -7.24 11.03
C LEU A 264 4.51 -7.53 9.93
N GLY A 265 3.71 -6.53 9.57
CA GLY A 265 2.66 -6.70 8.58
C GLY A 265 1.74 -5.50 8.50
N PHE A 266 0.71 -5.62 7.68
CA PHE A 266 -0.43 -4.70 7.75
C PHE A 266 -1.34 -5.10 8.92
N ASP A 267 -1.98 -4.14 9.59
CA ASP A 267 -2.86 -4.44 10.75
C ASP A 267 -3.88 -5.55 10.47
N PRO A 268 -4.60 -5.58 9.32
CA PRO A 268 -5.54 -6.67 9.07
C PRO A 268 -4.86 -8.04 8.99
N ASN A 269 -3.64 -8.11 8.49
CA ASN A 269 -2.85 -9.33 8.42
C ASN A 269 -2.31 -9.74 9.79
N ILE A 270 -1.87 -8.77 10.60
CA ILE A 270 -1.42 -9.00 11.97
C ILE A 270 -2.55 -9.59 12.81
N ILE A 271 -3.73 -8.94 12.80
CA ILE A 271 -4.92 -9.39 13.52
C ILE A 271 -5.32 -10.80 13.10
N ARG A 272 -5.40 -11.04 11.78
CA ARG A 272 -5.72 -12.37 11.25
C ARG A 272 -4.71 -13.41 11.72
N THR A 273 -3.41 -13.11 11.65
CA THR A 273 -2.35 -14.03 12.08
C THR A 273 -2.44 -14.36 13.56
N CYS A 274 -2.63 -13.36 14.42
CA CYS A 274 -2.75 -13.61 15.85
C CYS A 274 -3.99 -14.46 16.18
N ASN A 275 -5.12 -14.22 15.50
CA ASN A 275 -6.31 -15.07 15.63
C ASN A 275 -6.06 -16.51 15.16
N GLU A 276 -5.35 -16.70 14.03
CA GLU A 276 -4.98 -18.03 13.53
C GLU A 276 -4.09 -18.79 14.53
N LEU A 277 -3.15 -18.10 15.18
CA LEU A 277 -2.21 -18.70 16.13
C LEU A 277 -2.85 -19.09 17.46
N VAL A 278 -3.80 -18.30 17.96
CA VAL A 278 -4.53 -18.63 19.19
C VAL A 278 -5.62 -19.69 18.95
N GLY A 279 -6.10 -19.81 17.71
CA GLY A 279 -7.19 -20.71 17.31
C GLY A 279 -8.58 -20.10 17.51
N CYS A 280 -9.61 -20.77 16.96
CA CYS A 280 -10.98 -20.27 16.81
C CYS A 280 -11.79 -20.09 18.12
N GLY A 281 -11.15 -20.11 19.30
CA GLY A 281 -11.83 -20.00 20.60
C GLY A 281 -11.90 -18.58 21.17
N HIS A 282 -11.22 -17.61 20.56
CA HIS A 282 -11.21 -16.22 21.07
C HIS A 282 -12.21 -15.36 20.30
N SER A 283 -12.95 -14.53 21.03
CA SER A 283 -13.92 -13.60 20.47
C SER A 283 -13.26 -12.73 19.39
N ARG A 284 -13.92 -12.60 18.22
CA ARG A 284 -13.51 -11.68 17.16
C ARG A 284 -13.47 -10.21 17.61
N ASP A 285 -14.04 -9.93 18.78
CA ASP A 285 -14.14 -8.60 19.38
C ASP A 285 -12.99 -8.29 20.35
N ALA A 286 -12.07 -9.23 20.61
CA ALA A 286 -10.93 -8.97 21.48
C ALA A 286 -10.01 -7.88 20.87
N PRO A 287 -9.49 -6.94 21.67
CA PRO A 287 -8.53 -5.95 21.21
C PRO A 287 -7.35 -6.64 20.51
N SER A 288 -7.01 -6.19 19.30
CA SER A 288 -6.00 -6.81 18.42
C SER A 288 -4.68 -7.13 19.12
N ALA A 289 -4.24 -6.28 20.04
CA ALA A 289 -3.01 -6.48 20.80
C ALA A 289 -3.08 -7.61 21.83
N GLN A 290 -4.22 -7.80 22.51
CA GLN A 290 -4.39 -8.86 23.51
C GLN A 290 -4.29 -10.24 22.86
N THR A 291 -4.93 -10.40 21.70
CA THR A 291 -4.86 -11.65 20.94
C THR A 291 -3.41 -11.96 20.55
N CYS A 292 -2.63 -10.96 20.13
CA CYS A 292 -1.21 -11.18 19.81
C CYS A 292 -0.37 -11.51 21.04
N ILE A 293 -0.66 -10.91 22.20
CA ILE A 293 -0.03 -11.28 23.48
C ILE A 293 -0.32 -12.75 23.81
N HIS A 294 -1.58 -13.19 23.70
CA HIS A 294 -1.96 -14.60 23.91
C HIS A 294 -1.30 -15.54 22.89
N ALA A 295 -1.10 -15.07 21.65
CA ALA A 295 -0.37 -15.80 20.61
C ALA A 295 1.14 -15.91 20.89
N ASN A 296 1.66 -15.27 21.94
CA ASN A 296 3.10 -15.07 22.18
C ASN A 296 3.80 -14.43 20.97
N VAL A 297 3.18 -13.39 20.39
CA VAL A 297 3.72 -12.62 19.27
C VAL A 297 3.83 -11.14 19.65
N ARG A 298 4.98 -10.52 19.34
CA ARG A 298 5.24 -9.11 19.63
C ARG A 298 4.86 -8.28 18.42
N ILE A 299 4.03 -7.27 18.63
CA ILE A 299 3.64 -6.31 17.58
C ILE A 299 3.95 -4.89 18.05
N LEU A 300 3.88 -3.95 17.12
CA LEU A 300 3.80 -2.54 17.45
C LEU A 300 2.34 -2.11 17.40
N ALA A 301 1.71 -1.98 18.56
CA ALA A 301 0.37 -1.44 18.71
C ALA A 301 0.41 -0.27 19.71
N LEU A 302 0.68 0.92 19.19
CA LEU A 302 0.63 2.16 19.98
C LEU A 302 -0.56 2.98 19.51
N SER A 303 -1.65 2.89 20.25
CA SER A 303 -2.86 3.71 20.09
C SER A 303 -3.11 4.62 21.31
N GLY A 304 -2.29 4.51 22.35
CA GLY A 304 -2.35 5.31 23.57
C GLY A 304 -1.97 6.80 23.38
N ARG A 305 -2.35 7.62 24.36
CA ARG A 305 -2.02 9.07 24.40
C ARG A 305 -0.60 9.36 24.90
N ASN A 306 0.10 8.41 25.52
CA ASN A 306 1.36 8.72 26.19
C ASN A 306 2.35 7.53 26.29
N PRO A 307 3.36 7.44 25.41
CA PRO A 307 3.65 8.33 24.28
C PRO A 307 2.83 7.96 23.04
N SER A 308 2.29 8.96 22.34
CA SER A 308 1.61 8.72 21.06
C SER A 308 2.56 8.12 20.02
N TYR A 309 2.03 7.21 19.19
CA TYR A 309 2.72 6.69 18.02
C TYR A 309 3.30 7.82 17.15
N ASN A 310 4.53 7.61 16.67
CA ASN A 310 5.16 8.39 15.62
C ASN A 310 6.25 7.53 14.96
N LEU A 311 6.82 8.02 13.87
CA LEU A 311 7.82 7.27 13.13
C LEU A 311 9.14 7.05 13.88
N CYS A 312 9.51 7.89 14.83
CA CYS A 312 10.68 7.64 15.65
C CYS A 312 10.43 6.47 16.62
N ARG A 313 9.23 6.37 17.22
CA ARG A 313 8.82 5.19 17.99
C ARG A 313 8.76 3.93 17.14
N ASN A 314 8.32 4.06 15.89
CA ASN A 314 8.33 2.97 14.94
C ASN A 314 9.76 2.47 14.67
N LEU A 315 10.71 3.39 14.41
CA LEU A 315 12.12 3.03 14.22
C LEU A 315 12.73 2.39 15.48
N GLU A 316 12.48 2.95 16.66
CA GLU A 316 12.91 2.35 17.94
C GLU A 316 12.42 0.91 18.07
N TRP A 317 11.13 0.67 17.81
CA TRP A 317 10.56 -0.67 17.85
C TRP A 317 11.23 -1.61 16.85
N VAL A 318 11.45 -1.18 15.61
CA VAL A 318 12.14 -2.00 14.58
C VAL A 318 13.56 -2.33 14.99
N VAL A 319 14.30 -1.38 15.58
CA VAL A 319 15.67 -1.63 16.09
C VAL A 319 15.64 -2.64 17.22
N CYS A 320 14.72 -2.51 18.17
CA CYS A 320 14.56 -3.47 19.27
C CYS A 320 14.17 -4.87 18.76
N ALA A 321 13.24 -4.95 17.80
CA ALA A 321 12.82 -6.19 17.16
C ALA A 321 13.99 -6.89 16.44
N ALA A 322 14.75 -6.12 15.66
CA ALA A 322 15.91 -6.59 14.92
C ALA A 322 17.04 -7.07 15.83
N ALA A 323 17.21 -6.42 16.98
CA ALA A 323 18.21 -6.80 17.98
C ALA A 323 17.76 -7.97 18.87
N GLY A 324 16.50 -8.42 18.78
CA GLY A 324 15.94 -9.45 19.67
C GLY A 324 15.86 -8.98 21.11
N ARG A 325 15.45 -7.73 21.33
CA ARG A 325 15.43 -7.07 22.65
C ARG A 325 14.04 -6.64 23.09
N LEU A 326 13.00 -6.88 22.31
CA LEU A 326 11.63 -6.60 22.77
C LEU A 326 11.32 -7.46 24.01
N ARG A 327 10.45 -6.97 24.90
CA ARG A 327 9.99 -7.74 26.05
C ARG A 327 9.44 -9.11 25.64
N GLY A 328 9.98 -10.17 26.24
CA GLY A 328 9.67 -11.57 25.90
C GLY A 328 10.23 -12.05 24.55
N GLN A 329 10.89 -11.22 23.78
CA GLN A 329 11.57 -11.65 22.55
C GLN A 329 12.98 -12.12 22.93
N GLN A 330 13.17 -13.39 23.31
CA GLN A 330 14.51 -13.89 23.66
C GLN A 330 15.44 -14.12 22.46
N ARG A 331 14.92 -14.07 21.23
CA ARG A 331 15.70 -14.22 19.98
C ARG A 331 15.33 -13.13 19.01
N ALA A 332 16.30 -12.70 18.19
CA ALA A 332 16.09 -11.74 17.09
C ALA A 332 15.25 -12.27 15.92
N GLU A 333 14.26 -13.11 16.23
CA GLU A 333 13.35 -13.72 15.29
C GLU A 333 12.22 -12.76 14.95
N LEU A 334 12.04 -12.56 13.65
CA LEU A 334 10.99 -11.76 13.04
C LEU A 334 10.20 -12.65 12.09
N VAL A 335 8.89 -12.43 12.03
CA VAL A 335 7.98 -13.08 11.07
C VAL A 335 7.14 -12.01 10.37
N PHE A 336 6.65 -12.34 9.17
CA PHE A 336 6.01 -11.36 8.29
C PHE A 336 4.68 -11.90 7.73
N ASP A 337 3.65 -11.04 7.72
CA ASP A 337 2.42 -11.26 6.96
C ASP A 337 1.89 -9.96 6.32
N PRO A 338 1.95 -9.80 4.98
CA PRO A 338 2.52 -10.74 4.01
C PRO A 338 4.06 -10.72 4.02
N PRO A 339 4.76 -11.73 3.49
CA PRO A 339 6.22 -11.71 3.44
C PRO A 339 6.77 -10.56 2.56
N PRO A 340 8.00 -10.08 2.80
CA PRO A 340 8.58 -8.95 2.07
C PRO A 340 8.58 -9.10 0.55
N ALA A 341 8.80 -10.32 0.03
CA ALA A 341 8.78 -10.62 -1.40
C ALA A 341 7.41 -10.37 -2.07
N ALA A 342 6.33 -10.43 -1.29
CA ALA A 342 4.98 -10.20 -1.77
C ALA A 342 4.64 -8.70 -1.88
N LEU A 343 5.47 -7.82 -1.32
CA LEU A 343 5.26 -6.38 -1.38
C LEU A 343 5.56 -5.84 -2.78
N SER A 344 4.66 -5.00 -3.28
CA SER A 344 4.79 -4.28 -4.54
C SER A 344 4.70 -2.78 -4.29
N THR A 345 5.64 -2.02 -4.85
CA THR A 345 5.67 -0.55 -4.78
C THR A 345 4.40 0.10 -5.33
N ALA A 346 3.61 -0.59 -6.18
CA ALA A 346 2.32 -0.10 -6.65
C ALA A 346 1.33 0.14 -5.49
N LEU A 347 1.46 -0.60 -4.38
CA LEU A 347 0.62 -0.44 -3.19
C LEU A 347 0.87 0.88 -2.44
N LEU A 348 2.07 1.47 -2.59
CA LEU A 348 2.43 2.74 -1.96
C LEU A 348 1.92 3.96 -2.73
N TRP A 349 1.60 3.80 -4.01
CA TRP A 349 1.31 4.93 -4.89
C TRP A 349 0.03 5.70 -4.51
N ALA A 350 -0.95 4.99 -3.96
CA ALA A 350 -2.17 5.63 -3.46
C ALA A 350 -1.87 6.61 -2.32
N ASP A 351 -0.82 6.34 -1.54
CA ASP A 351 -0.51 7.07 -0.30
C ASP A 351 0.46 8.24 -0.54
N ALA A 352 1.31 8.14 -1.56
CA ALA A 352 2.28 9.18 -1.93
C ALA A 352 1.64 10.53 -2.31
N ARG A 353 0.33 10.56 -2.58
CA ARG A 353 -0.43 11.80 -2.87
C ARG A 353 -0.83 12.57 -1.62
N THR A 354 -0.66 11.99 -0.44
CA THR A 354 -1.03 12.63 0.82
C THR A 354 0.20 12.90 1.68
N THR A 355 0.15 13.95 2.49
CA THR A 355 1.20 14.22 3.49
C THR A 355 1.04 13.39 4.76
N ALA A 356 0.02 12.54 4.83
CA ALA A 356 -0.15 11.56 5.89
C ALA A 356 0.53 10.25 5.46
N TYR A 357 1.17 9.56 6.40
CA TYR A 357 1.53 8.16 6.17
C TYR A 357 0.29 7.28 6.34
N SER A 358 0.19 6.25 5.51
CA SER A 358 -0.74 5.15 5.72
C SER A 358 -0.03 4.03 6.47
N MET A 359 -0.81 3.10 7.02
CA MET A 359 -0.27 1.84 7.56
C MET A 359 0.51 1.05 6.51
N LYS A 360 0.21 1.21 5.21
CA LYS A 360 0.98 0.57 4.15
C LYS A 360 2.37 1.18 4.04
N SER A 361 2.47 2.52 4.01
CA SER A 361 3.75 3.22 3.97
C SER A 361 4.63 2.84 5.16
N VAL A 362 4.03 2.69 6.35
CA VAL A 362 4.73 2.23 7.56
C VAL A 362 5.30 0.83 7.36
N TYR A 363 4.52 -0.16 6.94
CA TYR A 363 5.04 -1.52 6.80
C TYR A 363 6.16 -1.65 5.74
N PHE A 364 6.06 -0.91 4.63
CA PHE A 364 7.15 -0.85 3.65
C PHE A 364 8.40 -0.20 4.25
N LEU A 365 8.25 0.89 5.01
CA LEU A 365 9.36 1.54 5.68
C LEU A 365 10.03 0.59 6.67
N GLU A 366 9.29 -0.08 7.54
CA GLU A 366 9.81 -1.07 8.49
C GLU A 366 10.62 -2.16 7.80
N THR A 367 10.08 -2.72 6.71
CA THR A 367 10.76 -3.74 5.90
C THR A 367 12.08 -3.20 5.33
N CYS A 368 12.08 -1.96 4.84
CA CYS A 368 13.28 -1.34 4.30
C CYS A 368 14.29 -0.90 5.36
N MET A 369 13.84 -0.53 6.56
CA MET A 369 14.72 -0.28 7.72
C MET A 369 15.40 -1.57 8.15
N LEU A 370 14.68 -2.70 8.23
CA LEU A 370 15.28 -4.01 8.47
C LEU A 370 16.29 -4.38 7.38
N ALA A 371 15.95 -4.16 6.11
CA ALA A 371 16.90 -4.38 5.02
C ALA A 371 18.16 -3.48 5.13
N ALA A 372 18.05 -2.30 5.75
CA ALA A 372 19.20 -1.42 5.97
C ALA A 372 20.01 -1.80 7.22
N LEU A 373 19.40 -2.43 8.23
CA LEU A 373 20.02 -2.76 9.52
C LEU A 373 20.58 -4.19 9.61
N CYS A 374 20.08 -5.14 8.80
CA CYS A 374 20.49 -6.54 8.86
C CYS A 374 21.58 -6.86 7.82
N ALA A 375 22.70 -7.43 8.25
CA ALA A 375 23.78 -7.86 7.36
C ALA A 375 23.33 -8.95 6.36
N ASN A 376 22.39 -9.81 6.76
CA ASN A 376 21.76 -10.85 5.95
C ASN A 376 20.47 -10.39 5.24
N ARG A 377 20.32 -9.09 4.95
CA ARG A 377 19.13 -8.51 4.29
C ARG A 377 18.65 -9.21 3.02
N ALA A 378 19.51 -9.94 2.29
CA ALA A 378 19.09 -10.67 1.10
C ALA A 378 18.10 -11.80 1.44
N THR A 379 18.27 -12.48 2.58
CA THR A 379 17.40 -13.60 2.98
C THR A 379 16.01 -13.12 3.41
N LEU A 380 15.89 -11.87 3.86
CA LEU A 380 14.60 -11.23 4.21
C LEU A 380 13.57 -11.30 3.06
N PHE A 381 14.04 -11.20 1.82
CA PHE A 381 13.19 -11.20 0.62
C PHE A 381 13.04 -12.58 -0.02
N ALA A 382 13.59 -13.63 0.60
CA ALA A 382 13.38 -15.02 0.20
C ALA A 382 12.36 -15.75 1.09
N LEU A 383 11.82 -15.07 2.11
CA LEU A 383 10.94 -15.66 3.11
C LEU A 383 9.56 -15.98 2.56
N GLY A 384 9.02 -17.12 2.98
CA GLY A 384 7.59 -17.41 2.94
C GLY A 384 6.82 -16.66 4.02
N ARG A 385 5.48 -16.72 3.95
CA ARG A 385 4.59 -16.19 5.00
C ARG A 385 4.91 -16.86 6.34
N LEU A 386 5.07 -16.04 7.38
CA LEU A 386 5.40 -16.48 8.75
C LEU A 386 6.67 -17.32 8.89
N GLN A 387 7.53 -17.36 7.86
CA GLN A 387 8.83 -18.01 7.98
C GLN A 387 9.73 -17.18 8.91
N PRO A 388 10.35 -17.80 9.93
CA PRO A 388 11.27 -17.11 10.81
C PRO A 388 12.44 -16.48 10.07
N PHE A 389 12.76 -15.24 10.42
CA PHE A 389 13.94 -14.51 9.98
C PHE A 389 14.70 -14.01 11.18
N VAL A 390 15.96 -14.42 11.31
CA VAL A 390 16.85 -13.92 12.36
C VAL A 390 17.72 -12.82 11.77
N CYS A 391 17.50 -11.58 12.20
CA CYS A 391 18.30 -10.45 11.74
C CYS A 391 19.73 -10.56 12.30
N ARG A 392 20.74 -10.57 11.41
CA ARG A 392 22.13 -10.31 11.80
C ARG A 392 22.30 -8.80 11.95
N PHE A 393 21.76 -8.27 13.04
CA PHE A 393 21.69 -6.84 13.31
C PHE A 393 23.08 -6.21 13.36
N ASP A 394 23.27 -5.14 12.60
CA ASP A 394 24.50 -4.36 12.57
C ASP A 394 24.25 -2.96 13.11
N ALA A 395 24.61 -2.76 14.38
CA ALA A 395 24.44 -1.51 15.10
C ALA A 395 25.22 -0.33 14.48
N THR A 396 26.22 -0.59 13.63
CA THR A 396 26.99 0.45 12.95
C THR A 396 26.18 1.09 11.81
N LEU A 397 25.19 0.37 11.27
CA LEU A 397 24.30 0.85 10.20
C LEU A 397 23.16 1.75 10.72
N LEU A 398 22.95 1.80 12.04
CA LEU A 398 21.89 2.62 12.64
C LEU A 398 22.11 4.11 12.43
N SER A 399 23.31 4.63 12.70
CA SER A 399 23.60 6.07 12.54
C SER A 399 23.41 6.52 11.08
N PRO A 400 23.99 5.85 10.06
CA PRO A 400 23.73 6.20 8.66
C PRO A 400 22.26 6.15 8.27
N LEU A 401 21.50 5.15 8.73
CA LEU A 401 20.07 5.04 8.45
C LEU A 401 19.29 6.23 9.02
N VAL A 402 19.51 6.54 10.30
CA VAL A 402 18.83 7.65 10.99
C VAL A 402 19.17 8.98 10.32
N HIS A 403 20.45 9.23 10.02
CA HIS A 403 20.85 10.44 9.31
C HIS A 403 20.19 10.54 7.94
N SER A 404 20.10 9.44 7.19
CA SER A 404 19.41 9.42 5.90
C SER A 404 17.95 9.83 6.06
N LEU A 405 17.21 9.22 6.98
CA LEU A 405 15.76 9.43 7.13
C LEU A 405 15.38 10.79 7.75
N VAL A 406 16.23 11.34 8.61
CA VAL A 406 15.93 12.56 9.40
C VAL A 406 16.53 13.83 8.80
N ALA A 407 17.70 13.77 8.15
CA ALA A 407 18.40 14.98 7.66
C ALA A 407 17.64 15.74 6.57
N SER A 408 16.75 15.07 5.83
CA SER A 408 15.95 15.69 4.77
C SER A 408 14.80 16.55 5.31
N GLY A 409 14.31 16.26 6.52
CA GLY A 409 13.17 16.95 7.12
C GLY A 409 13.45 18.43 7.43
N SER A 410 14.70 18.80 7.69
CA SER A 410 15.07 20.19 8.03
C SER A 410 15.12 21.13 6.81
N ARG A 411 15.29 20.60 5.59
CA ARG A 411 15.45 21.41 4.37
C ARG A 411 14.13 21.77 3.68
N SER A 412 13.03 21.11 4.03
CA SER A 412 11.74 21.27 3.33
C SER A 412 10.84 22.40 3.86
N THR A 413 11.21 23.13 4.91
CA THR A 413 10.38 24.19 5.50
C THR A 413 10.47 25.54 4.78
N HIS A 414 11.23 25.63 3.68
CA HIS A 414 11.35 26.85 2.85
C HIS A 414 10.65 26.76 1.50
N ALA A 415 9.66 25.88 1.35
CA ALA A 415 8.73 26.02 0.22
C ALA A 415 8.01 27.39 0.37
N PRO A 416 8.14 28.32 -0.61
CA PRO A 416 7.44 29.60 -0.54
C PRO A 416 5.93 29.34 -0.48
N ARG A 417 5.26 29.98 0.47
CA ARG A 417 3.81 29.93 0.64
C ARG A 417 3.07 30.57 -0.53
#